data_AF-A0A2C9KJ42-F1
#
_entry.id   AF-A0A2C9KJ42-F1
#
_cell.length_a   1.000
_cell.length_b   1.000
_cell.length_c   1.000
_cell.angle_alpha   90.00
_cell.angle_beta   90.00
_cell.angle_gamma   90.00
#
_symmetry.space_group_name_H-M   'P 1'
#
loop_
_entity.id
_entity.type
_entity.pdbx_description
1 polymer ?
#
loop_
_entity_poly.entity_id
_entity_poly.type
_entity_poly.pdbx_seq_one_letter_code
_entity_poly.pdbx_strand_id
1 'polypeptide(L)'
;MEDECVESFVETKKNKNSLTIRNTSDIDLPVISTVAQMSREMGVIADLQVAEAVLQADGVTLSFDATTIKGNHINEIHFNTKEQSLTASVLMLPGGRAEDYVQHIMDTLEDLSITYSAFHKCEIQEVRNKMRGKILSTLTDRAAVNSATVNKLNDLLERQLLQLNCHLHPLDGIANETRKVLLESNSIIPSAVHGTDCRIANLLYAISKLR
;
A
#
# COMPACT_ATOMS: atom_id res chain seq x y z
N MET A 1 59.12 -28.82 -8.72
CA MET A 1 59.00 -28.53 -10.16
C MET A 1 57.77 -27.64 -10.27
N GLU A 2 57.89 -26.36 -9.94
CA GLU A 2 58.46 -25.31 -10.82
C GLU A 2 57.65 -25.31 -12.14
N ASP A 3 56.89 -24.27 -12.45
CA ASP A 3 57.43 -22.96 -12.75
C ASP A 3 56.55 -21.77 -12.32
N GLU A 4 57.22 -20.79 -11.73
CA GLU A 4 56.84 -19.38 -11.74
C GLU A 4 56.89 -18.82 -13.17
N CYS A 5 55.98 -17.90 -13.48
CA CYS A 5 56.29 -16.88 -14.49
C CYS A 5 55.81 -15.52 -13.98
N VAL A 6 56.78 -14.77 -13.47
CA VAL A 6 56.70 -13.35 -13.12
C VAL A 6 57.04 -12.52 -14.37
N GLU A 7 56.56 -11.28 -14.35
CA GLU A 7 56.83 -10.14 -15.25
C GLU A 7 55.86 -9.98 -16.43
N SER A 8 55.19 -8.84 -16.60
CA SER A 8 55.78 -7.51 -16.54
C SER A 8 54.76 -6.41 -16.21
N PHE A 9 55.23 -5.46 -15.40
CA PHE A 9 54.68 -4.11 -15.26
C PHE A 9 54.88 -3.35 -16.58
N VAL A 10 53.79 -2.78 -17.12
CA VAL A 10 53.89 -1.55 -17.93
C VAL A 10 52.84 -0.58 -17.41
N GLU A 11 53.31 0.38 -16.62
CA GLU A 11 52.57 1.57 -16.23
C GLU A 11 52.49 2.51 -17.43
N THR A 12 51.27 2.90 -17.85
CA THR A 12 51.08 4.20 -18.50
C THR A 12 49.77 4.84 -18.06
N LYS A 13 49.93 5.93 -17.30
CA LYS A 13 48.90 6.90 -16.94
C LYS A 13 48.11 7.36 -18.18
N LYS A 14 46.78 7.40 -18.07
CA LYS A 14 45.98 8.50 -18.60
C LYS A 14 44.69 8.65 -17.79
N ASN A 15 44.75 9.59 -16.86
CA ASN A 15 43.61 10.15 -16.16
C ASN A 15 42.70 10.83 -17.18
N LYS A 16 41.54 10.24 -17.46
CA LYS A 16 40.37 10.93 -18.02
C LYS A 16 39.20 10.52 -17.15
N ASN A 17 38.63 11.50 -16.44
CA ASN A 17 37.33 11.40 -15.78
C ASN A 17 36.25 11.11 -16.82
N SER A 18 36.21 9.87 -17.31
CA SER A 18 35.06 9.30 -17.98
C SER A 18 34.19 8.73 -16.87
N LEU A 19 33.01 9.31 -16.70
CA LEU A 19 31.91 8.59 -16.06
C LEU A 19 31.66 7.35 -16.93
N THR A 20 32.33 6.26 -16.59
CA THR A 20 32.08 4.95 -17.20
C THR A 20 30.67 4.57 -16.79
N ILE A 21 29.71 4.83 -17.67
CA ILE A 21 28.43 4.12 -17.65
C ILE A 21 28.83 2.65 -17.76
N ARG A 22 28.75 1.90 -16.66
CA ARG A 22 29.02 0.47 -16.67
C ARG A 22 28.11 -0.14 -17.73
N ASN A 23 28.70 -0.71 -18.77
CA ASN A 23 28.00 -1.57 -19.71
C ASN A 23 27.22 -2.59 -18.88
N THR A 24 25.89 -2.59 -18.97
CA THR A 24 25.00 -3.51 -18.25
C THR A 24 25.08 -4.94 -18.77
N SER A 25 26.03 -5.24 -19.65
CA SER A 25 26.22 -6.57 -20.26
C SER A 25 26.88 -7.59 -19.32
N ASP A 26 27.38 -7.18 -18.15
CA ASP A 26 28.04 -8.04 -17.15
C ASP A 26 27.33 -8.00 -15.77
N ILE A 27 26.05 -7.61 -15.72
CA ILE A 27 25.27 -7.75 -14.49
C ILE A 27 24.59 -9.11 -14.52
N ASP A 28 25.09 -10.04 -13.71
CA ASP A 28 24.45 -11.33 -13.45
C ASP A 28 23.13 -11.09 -12.70
N LEU A 29 22.06 -10.88 -13.45
CA LEU A 29 20.73 -10.62 -12.90
C LEU A 29 20.07 -11.95 -12.52
N PRO A 30 19.36 -12.02 -11.37
CA PRO A 30 18.61 -13.22 -11.04
C PRO A 30 17.56 -13.48 -12.12
N VAL A 31 17.43 -14.75 -12.50
CA VAL A 31 16.38 -15.17 -13.44
C VAL A 31 14.99 -14.95 -12.84
N ILE A 32 13.99 -14.78 -13.70
CA ILE A 32 12.61 -14.45 -13.30
C ILE A 32 12.05 -15.41 -12.25
N SER A 33 12.36 -16.71 -12.36
CA SER A 33 11.93 -17.71 -11.38
C SER A 33 12.54 -17.50 -9.99
N THR A 34 13.82 -17.10 -9.92
CA THR A 34 14.48 -16.76 -8.67
C THR A 34 13.83 -15.54 -8.02
N VAL A 35 13.55 -14.50 -8.82
CA VAL A 35 12.84 -13.30 -8.33
C VAL A 35 11.45 -13.67 -7.83
N ALA A 36 10.68 -14.46 -8.59
CA ALA A 36 9.35 -14.89 -8.19
C ALA A 36 9.35 -15.72 -6.89
N GLN A 37 10.32 -16.62 -6.73
CA GLN A 37 10.46 -17.39 -5.50
C GLN A 37 10.81 -16.49 -4.31
N MET A 38 11.76 -15.58 -4.46
CA MET A 38 12.11 -14.62 -3.40
C MET A 38 10.91 -13.74 -3.03
N SER A 39 10.16 -13.23 -4.02
CA SER A 39 8.95 -12.44 -3.76
C SER A 39 7.90 -13.24 -3.00
N ARG A 40 7.71 -14.53 -3.34
CA ARG A 40 6.79 -15.42 -2.62
C ARG A 40 7.24 -15.65 -1.17
N GLU A 41 8.51 -15.94 -0.95
CA GLU A 41 9.06 -16.15 0.40
C GLU A 41 8.96 -14.87 1.24
N MET A 42 9.22 -13.72 0.64
CA MET A 42 9.03 -12.43 1.29
C MET A 42 7.56 -12.13 1.64
N GLY A 43 6.62 -12.54 0.79
CA GLY A 43 5.18 -12.45 1.09
C GLY A 43 4.81 -13.23 2.35
N VAL A 44 5.28 -14.49 2.46
CA VAL A 44 5.04 -15.31 3.65
C VAL A 44 5.64 -14.67 4.92
N ILE A 45 6.82 -14.08 4.82
CA ILE A 45 7.45 -13.36 5.94
C ILE A 45 6.62 -12.13 6.33
N ALA A 46 6.14 -11.35 5.35
CA ALA A 46 5.28 -10.21 5.60
C ALA A 46 3.98 -10.62 6.30
N ASP A 47 3.33 -11.68 5.83
CA ASP A 47 2.12 -12.24 6.45
C ASP A 47 2.38 -12.67 7.89
N LEU A 48 3.51 -13.35 8.15
CA LEU A 48 3.90 -13.74 9.49
C LEU A 48 4.11 -12.52 10.42
N GLN A 49 4.76 -11.46 9.92
CA GLN A 49 4.98 -10.23 10.67
C GLN A 49 3.66 -9.52 11.02
N VAL A 50 2.73 -9.45 10.07
CA VAL A 50 1.39 -8.89 10.29
C VAL A 50 0.65 -9.72 11.34
N ALA A 51 0.64 -11.05 11.19
CA ALA A 51 -0.01 -11.96 12.11
C ALA A 51 0.54 -11.83 13.55
N GLU A 52 1.86 -11.80 13.71
CA GLU A 52 2.51 -11.60 15.00
C GLU A 52 2.14 -10.26 15.63
N ALA A 53 2.20 -9.17 14.85
CA ALA A 53 1.83 -7.84 15.34
C ALA A 53 0.38 -7.78 15.82
N VAL A 54 -0.55 -8.37 15.05
CA VAL A 54 -1.98 -8.41 15.42
C VAL A 54 -2.20 -9.22 16.71
N LEU A 55 -1.57 -10.38 16.84
CA LEU A 55 -1.75 -11.25 18.00
C LEU A 55 -1.09 -10.71 19.28
N GLN A 56 0.03 -10.00 19.16
CA GLN A 56 0.75 -9.39 20.27
C GLN A 56 0.09 -8.09 20.76
N ALA A 57 -0.58 -7.34 19.88
CA ALA A 57 -1.26 -6.11 20.24
C ALA A 57 -2.42 -6.35 21.22
N ASP A 58 -2.73 -5.39 22.10
CA ASP A 58 -3.94 -5.44 22.95
C ASP A 58 -5.22 -5.43 22.11
N GLY A 59 -5.17 -4.73 20.98
CA GLY A 59 -6.20 -4.63 19.97
C GLY A 59 -5.72 -3.80 18.79
N VAL A 60 -6.36 -3.97 17.65
CA VAL A 60 -5.98 -3.37 16.38
C VAL A 60 -7.13 -2.63 15.72
N THR A 61 -6.76 -1.67 14.87
CA THR A 61 -7.68 -0.98 13.95
C THR A 61 -7.51 -1.56 12.55
N LEU A 62 -8.58 -2.11 11.99
CA LEU A 62 -8.61 -2.59 10.61
C LEU A 62 -8.89 -1.42 9.67
N SER A 63 -7.96 -1.11 8.79
CA SER A 63 -8.17 -0.14 7.72
C SER A 63 -8.31 -0.86 6.39
N PHE A 64 -9.21 -0.37 5.56
CA PHE A 64 -9.25 -0.77 4.17
C PHE A 64 -9.57 0.43 3.29
N ASP A 65 -8.88 0.50 2.15
CA ASP A 65 -9.02 1.57 1.18
C ASP A 65 -9.07 0.99 -0.22
N ALA A 66 -10.01 1.48 -1.00
CA ALA A 66 -10.28 0.97 -2.32
C ALA A 66 -10.15 2.09 -3.35
N THR A 67 -9.27 1.88 -4.32
CA THR A 67 -9.01 2.80 -5.42
C THR A 67 -9.27 2.14 -6.76
N THR A 68 -9.66 2.93 -7.76
CA THR A 68 -9.87 2.42 -9.12
C THR A 68 -8.84 3.02 -10.05
N ILE A 69 -7.94 2.17 -10.57
CA ILE A 69 -6.85 2.57 -11.45
C ILE A 69 -7.08 1.93 -12.82
N LYS A 70 -7.33 2.75 -13.85
CA LYS A 70 -7.57 2.30 -15.23
C LYS A 70 -8.66 1.23 -15.36
N GLY A 71 -9.72 1.35 -14.55
CA GLY A 71 -10.84 0.40 -14.53
C GLY A 71 -10.64 -0.83 -13.65
N ASN A 72 -9.45 -1.01 -13.08
CA ASN A 72 -9.19 -2.07 -12.12
C ASN A 72 -9.48 -1.56 -10.71
N HIS A 73 -10.39 -2.25 -10.00
CA HIS A 73 -10.71 -1.92 -8.62
C HIS A 73 -9.72 -2.63 -7.70
N ILE A 74 -8.90 -1.86 -6.99
CA ILE A 74 -7.84 -2.37 -6.11
C ILE A 74 -8.23 -2.00 -4.69
N ASN A 75 -8.26 -2.99 -3.80
CA ASN A 75 -8.52 -2.80 -2.38
C ASN A 75 -7.28 -3.19 -1.59
N GLU A 76 -6.93 -2.36 -0.62
CA GLU A 76 -5.82 -2.57 0.29
C GLU A 76 -6.35 -2.78 1.70
N ILE A 77 -5.76 -3.72 2.44
CA ILE A 77 -6.08 -4.00 3.83
C ILE A 77 -4.85 -3.73 4.68
N HIS A 78 -5.07 -3.00 5.77
CA HIS A 78 -4.03 -2.65 6.72
C HIS A 78 -4.48 -2.96 8.16
N PHE A 79 -3.56 -3.43 8.98
CA PHE A 79 -3.75 -3.52 10.43
C PHE A 79 -2.89 -2.47 11.13
N ASN A 80 -3.53 -1.67 11.97
CA ASN A 80 -2.86 -0.63 12.75
C ASN A 80 -2.81 -1.02 14.22
N THR A 81 -1.59 -1.17 14.75
CA THR A 81 -1.32 -1.25 16.19
C THR A 81 -1.04 0.14 16.74
N LYS A 82 -0.63 0.24 18.02
CA LYS A 82 -0.18 1.49 18.61
C LYS A 82 1.17 1.94 18.03
N GLU A 83 2.04 0.99 17.66
CA GLU A 83 3.39 1.28 17.19
C GLU A 83 3.48 1.42 15.67
N GLN A 84 2.66 0.69 14.90
CA GLN A 84 2.86 0.55 13.47
C GLN A 84 1.56 0.34 12.68
N SER A 85 1.63 0.69 11.40
CA SER A 85 0.63 0.38 10.38
C SER A 85 1.25 -0.61 9.41
N LEU A 86 0.60 -1.76 9.21
CA LEU A 86 1.11 -2.83 8.38
C LEU A 86 0.09 -3.17 7.29
N THR A 87 0.55 -3.20 6.05
CA THR A 87 -0.24 -3.70 4.92
C THR A 87 -0.29 -5.22 4.96
N ALA A 88 -1.50 -5.76 4.98
CA ALA A 88 -1.75 -7.19 5.04
C ALA A 88 -2.06 -7.79 3.66
N SER A 89 -2.81 -7.07 2.83
CA SER A 89 -3.16 -7.55 1.50
C SER A 89 -3.47 -6.39 0.57
N VAL A 90 -3.14 -6.58 -0.71
CA VAL A 90 -3.51 -5.69 -1.81
C VAL A 90 -4.05 -6.56 -2.93
N LEU A 91 -5.32 -6.38 -3.28
CA LEU A 91 -5.99 -7.26 -4.24
C LEU A 91 -6.82 -6.47 -5.24
N MET A 92 -6.77 -6.90 -6.50
CA MET A 92 -7.70 -6.47 -7.52
C MET A 92 -9.03 -7.22 -7.35
N LEU A 93 -10.08 -6.50 -7.02
CA LEU A 93 -11.41 -7.05 -6.80
C LEU A 93 -12.27 -6.99 -8.07
N PRO A 94 -13.23 -7.90 -8.23
CA PRO A 94 -14.15 -7.91 -9.37
C PRO A 94 -15.07 -6.67 -9.41
N GLY A 95 -15.22 -5.97 -8.29
CA GLY A 95 -16.00 -4.76 -8.13
C GLY A 95 -15.75 -4.11 -6.77
N GLY A 96 -16.52 -3.07 -6.47
CA GLY A 96 -16.46 -2.32 -5.20
C GLY A 96 -17.73 -2.49 -4.37
N ARG A 97 -18.28 -3.71 -4.27
CA ARG A 97 -19.43 -3.99 -3.40
C ARG A 97 -18.94 -4.32 -2.00
N ALA A 98 -19.85 -4.18 -1.03
CA ALA A 98 -19.53 -4.47 0.36
C ALA A 98 -19.12 -5.94 0.56
N GLU A 99 -19.78 -6.86 -0.16
CA GLU A 99 -19.44 -8.28 -0.16
C GLU A 99 -18.02 -8.57 -0.64
N ASP A 100 -17.56 -7.84 -1.66
CA ASP A 100 -16.20 -8.00 -2.21
C ASP A 100 -15.16 -7.63 -1.14
N TYR A 101 -15.40 -6.54 -0.40
CA TYR A 101 -14.49 -6.09 0.66
C TYR A 101 -14.52 -7.01 1.88
N VAL A 102 -15.71 -7.47 2.28
CA VAL A 102 -15.84 -8.44 3.38
C VAL A 102 -15.08 -9.72 3.06
N GLN A 103 -15.28 -10.26 1.85
CA GLN A 103 -14.60 -11.48 1.43
C GLN A 103 -13.08 -11.29 1.46
N HIS A 104 -12.58 -10.19 0.88
CA HIS A 104 -11.15 -9.88 0.89
C HIS A 104 -10.58 -9.80 2.32
N ILE A 105 -11.31 -9.18 3.25
CA ILE A 105 -10.90 -9.06 4.66
C ILE A 105 -10.88 -10.43 5.35
N MET A 106 -11.90 -11.24 5.13
CA MET A 106 -12.00 -12.56 5.77
C MET A 106 -10.96 -13.54 5.22
N ASP A 107 -10.68 -13.49 3.92
CA ASP A 107 -9.62 -14.28 3.28
C ASP A 107 -8.24 -13.85 3.79
N THR A 108 -8.00 -12.54 3.93
CA THR A 108 -6.75 -12.02 4.51
C THR A 108 -6.57 -12.53 5.94
N LEU A 109 -7.61 -12.51 6.77
CA LEU A 109 -7.53 -13.05 8.14
C LEU A 109 -7.28 -14.56 8.15
N GLU A 110 -7.83 -15.29 7.18
CA GLU A 110 -7.61 -16.72 7.03
C GLU A 110 -6.15 -17.01 6.64
N ASP A 111 -5.62 -16.33 5.64
CA ASP A 111 -4.23 -16.50 5.17
C ASP A 111 -3.20 -16.18 6.27
N LEU A 112 -3.43 -15.10 7.01
CA LEU A 112 -2.60 -14.75 8.18
C LEU A 112 -2.68 -15.84 9.26
N SER A 113 -3.86 -16.39 9.52
CA SER A 113 -4.05 -17.46 10.51
C SER A 113 -3.35 -18.75 10.08
N ILE A 114 -3.49 -19.15 8.80
CA ILE A 114 -2.80 -20.31 8.22
C ILE A 114 -1.29 -20.14 8.36
N THR A 115 -0.76 -18.99 7.94
CA THR A 115 0.67 -18.72 7.94
C THR A 115 1.25 -18.77 9.35
N TYR A 116 0.60 -18.10 10.31
CA TYR A 116 1.02 -18.12 11.71
C TYR A 116 0.96 -19.53 12.31
N SER A 117 -0.14 -20.25 12.08
CA SER A 117 -0.32 -21.62 12.59
C SER A 117 0.71 -22.59 12.01
N ALA A 118 1.03 -22.47 10.72
CA ALA A 118 2.05 -23.29 10.07
C ALA A 118 3.44 -23.04 10.67
N PHE A 119 3.78 -21.78 10.94
CA PHE A 119 5.09 -21.42 11.49
C PHE A 119 5.24 -21.82 12.96
N HIS A 120 4.23 -21.52 13.79
CA HIS A 120 4.24 -21.76 15.23
C HIS A 120 3.72 -23.14 15.64
N LYS A 121 3.27 -23.96 14.68
CA LYS A 121 2.71 -25.32 14.87
C LYS A 121 1.56 -25.35 15.88
N CYS A 122 0.64 -24.41 15.75
CA CYS A 122 -0.55 -24.30 16.60
C CYS A 122 -1.84 -24.47 15.80
N GLU A 123 -2.96 -24.64 16.52
CA GLU A 123 -4.26 -24.92 15.92
C GLU A 123 -4.83 -23.67 15.23
N ILE A 124 -5.30 -23.83 13.99
CA ILE A 124 -5.73 -22.72 13.13
C ILE A 124 -6.98 -22.02 13.65
N GLN A 125 -7.97 -22.76 14.15
CA GLN A 125 -9.20 -22.19 14.65
C GLN A 125 -8.95 -21.30 15.88
N GLU A 126 -8.03 -21.70 16.75
CA GLU A 126 -7.61 -20.92 17.92
C GLU A 126 -6.96 -19.60 17.48
N VAL A 127 -6.03 -19.65 16.53
CA VAL A 127 -5.36 -18.46 16.00
C VAL A 127 -6.35 -17.53 15.32
N ARG A 128 -7.22 -18.07 14.47
CA ARG A 128 -8.29 -17.34 13.78
C ARG A 128 -9.20 -16.62 14.76
N ASN A 129 -9.67 -17.33 15.79
CA ASN A 129 -10.55 -16.76 16.81
C ASN A 129 -9.83 -15.66 17.61
N LYS A 130 -8.54 -15.86 17.94
CA LYS A 130 -7.72 -14.84 18.60
C LYS A 130 -7.56 -13.60 17.72
N MET A 131 -7.18 -13.74 16.45
CA MET A 131 -7.03 -12.61 15.51
C MET A 131 -8.32 -11.80 15.38
N ARG A 132 -9.46 -12.49 15.17
CA ARG A 132 -10.78 -11.84 15.13
C ARG A 132 -11.09 -11.08 16.42
N GLY A 133 -10.73 -11.67 17.56
CA GLY A 133 -10.85 -11.04 18.89
C GLY A 133 -9.98 -9.80 19.09
N LYS A 134 -8.93 -9.60 18.29
CA LYS A 134 -8.05 -8.42 18.37
C LYS A 134 -8.57 -7.21 17.60
N ILE A 135 -9.45 -7.39 16.62
CA ILE A 135 -10.00 -6.27 15.86
C ILE A 135 -11.04 -5.56 16.72
N LEU A 136 -10.78 -4.30 17.07
CA LEU A 136 -11.65 -3.50 17.94
C LEU A 136 -12.34 -2.37 17.18
N SER A 137 -11.72 -1.89 16.12
CA SER A 137 -12.19 -0.72 15.37
C SER A 137 -11.83 -0.83 13.90
N THR A 138 -12.50 -0.04 13.08
CA THR A 138 -12.19 0.13 11.66
C THR A 138 -11.85 1.58 11.37
N LEU A 139 -11.02 1.83 10.37
CA LEU A 139 -10.71 3.17 9.87
C LEU A 139 -10.81 3.19 8.34
N THR A 140 -11.84 3.85 7.82
CA THR A 140 -12.13 3.92 6.38
C THR A 140 -12.50 5.34 5.97
N ASP A 141 -12.58 5.62 4.67
CA ASP A 141 -13.24 6.84 4.19
C ASP A 141 -14.76 6.83 4.48
N ARG A 142 -15.42 7.96 4.21
CA ARG A 142 -16.88 8.08 4.37
C ARG A 142 -17.63 7.62 3.11
N ALA A 143 -17.47 6.36 2.74
CA ALA A 143 -18.25 5.72 1.67
C ALA A 143 -19.39 4.87 2.23
N ALA A 144 -20.57 4.91 1.58
CA ALA A 144 -21.72 4.09 1.96
C ALA A 144 -21.40 2.58 1.90
N VAL A 145 -20.58 2.18 0.92
CA VAL A 145 -20.09 0.80 0.79
C VAL A 145 -19.29 0.39 2.02
N ASN A 146 -18.40 1.24 2.51
CA ASN A 146 -17.55 0.93 3.66
C ASN A 146 -18.38 0.77 4.94
N SER A 147 -19.39 1.62 5.14
CA SER A 147 -20.34 1.42 6.24
C SER A 147 -21.11 0.09 6.12
N ALA A 148 -21.52 -0.30 4.92
CA ALA A 148 -22.17 -1.59 4.69
C ALA A 148 -21.22 -2.78 4.93
N THR A 149 -19.94 -2.65 4.55
CA THR A 149 -18.88 -3.62 4.86
C THR A 149 -18.70 -3.78 6.36
N VAL A 150 -18.57 -2.67 7.11
CA VAL A 150 -18.40 -2.71 8.57
C VAL A 150 -19.61 -3.36 9.25
N ASN A 151 -20.83 -3.08 8.81
CA ASN A 151 -22.02 -3.73 9.35
C ASN A 151 -21.98 -5.26 9.16
N LYS A 152 -21.61 -5.73 7.96
CA LYS A 152 -21.45 -7.17 7.71
C LYS A 152 -20.31 -7.78 8.52
N LEU A 153 -19.21 -7.05 8.72
CA LEU A 153 -18.11 -7.50 9.56
C LEU A 153 -18.53 -7.63 11.02
N ASN A 154 -19.40 -6.74 11.53
CA ASN A 154 -19.92 -6.86 12.89
C ASN A 154 -20.68 -8.18 13.09
N ASP A 155 -21.48 -8.57 12.10
CA ASP A 155 -22.21 -9.83 12.12
C ASP A 155 -21.25 -11.04 12.07
N LEU A 156 -20.23 -11.00 11.20
CA LEU A 156 -19.28 -12.10 11.01
C LEU A 156 -18.26 -12.26 12.13
N LEU A 157 -17.89 -11.15 12.78
CA LEU A 157 -16.99 -11.15 13.93
C LEU A 157 -17.75 -11.29 15.25
N GLU A 158 -19.09 -11.27 15.22
CA GLU A 158 -19.98 -11.29 16.38
C GLU A 158 -19.67 -10.17 17.40
N ARG A 159 -19.30 -8.99 16.89
CA ARG A 159 -18.81 -7.86 17.71
C ARG A 159 -19.23 -6.53 17.12
N GLN A 160 -19.39 -5.53 17.98
CA GLN A 160 -19.62 -4.15 17.56
C GLN A 160 -18.28 -3.44 17.42
N LEU A 161 -17.78 -3.33 16.19
CA LEU A 161 -16.56 -2.58 15.88
C LEU A 161 -16.81 -1.07 16.02
N LEU A 162 -15.83 -0.36 16.58
CA LEU A 162 -15.83 1.10 16.58
C LEU A 162 -15.48 1.58 15.16
N GLN A 163 -16.45 2.17 14.46
CA GLN A 163 -16.22 2.72 13.12
C GLN A 163 -15.61 4.12 13.20
N LEU A 164 -14.35 4.24 12.83
CA LEU A 164 -13.65 5.52 12.64
C LEU A 164 -13.69 5.87 11.15
N ASN A 165 -13.98 7.14 10.86
CA ASN A 165 -14.00 7.62 9.47
C ASN A 165 -12.91 8.68 9.27
N CYS A 166 -12.10 8.49 8.23
CA CYS A 166 -11.16 9.48 7.75
C CYS A 166 -11.92 10.71 7.25
N HIS A 167 -11.81 11.81 8.00
CA HIS A 167 -12.29 13.10 7.55
C HIS A 167 -11.20 13.77 6.71
N LEU A 168 -11.19 13.51 5.39
CA LEU A 168 -10.46 14.35 4.41
C LEU A 168 -11.04 15.78 4.33
N HIS A 169 -12.20 16.01 4.93
CA HIS A 169 -12.97 17.25 4.83
C HIS A 169 -12.29 18.54 5.31
N PRO A 170 -11.32 18.59 6.26
CA PRO A 170 -10.60 19.83 6.51
C PRO A 170 -9.78 20.24 5.28
N LEU A 171 -9.15 19.29 4.60
CA LEU A 171 -8.38 19.54 3.39
C LEU A 171 -9.28 19.75 2.17
N ASP A 172 -10.39 19.01 2.04
CA ASP A 172 -11.39 19.28 1.00
C ASP A 172 -12.07 20.63 1.22
N GLY A 173 -12.32 20.99 2.47
CA GLY A 173 -12.89 22.27 2.88
C GLY A 173 -11.94 23.41 2.54
N ILE A 174 -10.67 23.30 2.92
CA ILE A 174 -9.63 24.25 2.53
C ILE A 174 -9.48 24.31 1.00
N ALA A 175 -9.45 23.17 0.31
CA ALA A 175 -9.34 23.11 -1.15
C ALA A 175 -10.56 23.74 -1.83
N ASN A 176 -11.77 23.51 -1.32
CA ASN A 176 -13.00 24.07 -1.84
C ASN A 176 -13.09 25.58 -1.59
N GLU A 177 -12.75 26.06 -0.39
CA GLU A 177 -12.71 27.50 -0.10
C GLU A 177 -11.61 28.19 -0.91
N THR A 178 -10.43 27.57 -1.04
CA THR A 178 -9.37 28.05 -1.92
C THR A 178 -9.87 28.12 -3.36
N ARG A 179 -10.56 27.09 -3.86
CA ARG A 179 -11.14 27.07 -5.20
C ARG A 179 -12.20 28.16 -5.41
N LYS A 180 -13.04 28.44 -4.41
CA LYS A 180 -14.02 29.54 -4.46
C LYS A 180 -13.33 30.90 -4.61
N VAL A 181 -12.34 31.20 -3.77
CA VAL A 181 -11.55 32.45 -3.85
C VAL A 181 -10.84 32.57 -5.20
N LEU A 182 -10.32 31.45 -5.73
CA LEU A 182 -9.69 31.40 -7.05
C LEU A 182 -10.68 31.59 -8.22
N LEU A 183 -11.94 31.20 -8.04
CA LEU A 183 -13.01 31.43 -9.02
C LEU A 183 -13.48 32.89 -9.01
N GLU A 184 -13.57 33.52 -7.83
CA GLU A 184 -13.96 34.93 -7.68
C GLU A 184 -12.94 35.88 -8.32
N SER A 185 -11.64 35.59 -8.14
CA SER A 185 -10.52 36.35 -8.70
C SER A 185 -10.32 36.16 -10.21
N ASN A 186 -11.00 35.19 -10.82
CA ASN A 186 -10.92 34.88 -12.25
C ASN A 186 -11.57 35.96 -13.15
N SER A 187 -12.32 36.90 -12.55
CA SER A 187 -13.00 38.02 -13.22
C SER A 187 -12.06 39.15 -13.67
N ILE A 188 -10.77 39.12 -13.30
CA ILE A 188 -9.83 40.24 -13.46
C ILE A 188 -8.83 40.04 -14.62
N ILE A 189 -8.69 38.83 -15.18
CA ILE A 189 -7.55 38.49 -16.07
C ILE A 189 -8.01 37.93 -17.44
N PRO A 190 -7.69 38.57 -18.59
CA PRO A 190 -7.99 38.04 -19.94
C PRO A 190 -7.05 36.91 -20.37
N SER A 191 -7.54 35.99 -21.23
CA SER A 191 -7.08 34.65 -21.75
C SER A 191 -5.61 34.20 -21.54
N ALA A 192 -5.19 32.91 -21.47
CA ALA A 192 -5.76 31.56 -21.52
C ALA A 192 -4.76 30.57 -20.85
N VAL A 193 -5.24 29.60 -20.06
CA VAL A 193 -4.45 28.44 -19.61
C VAL A 193 -5.35 27.20 -19.71
N HIS A 194 -4.96 26.25 -20.55
CA HIS A 194 -5.81 25.14 -21.00
C HIS A 194 -6.38 24.30 -19.84
N GLY A 195 -7.68 23.94 -19.95
CA GLY A 195 -8.45 23.18 -18.95
C GLY A 195 -9.87 23.72 -18.83
N THR A 196 -10.81 22.92 -18.30
CA THR A 196 -12.22 23.31 -18.09
C THR A 196 -12.47 24.03 -16.75
N ASP A 197 -11.45 24.19 -15.91
CA ASP A 197 -11.51 24.81 -14.59
C ASP A 197 -11.01 26.27 -14.59
N CYS A 198 -11.00 26.95 -13.43
CA CYS A 198 -10.45 28.30 -13.31
C CYS A 198 -8.95 28.36 -13.64
N ARG A 199 -8.44 29.49 -14.13
CA ARG A 199 -7.08 29.55 -14.69
C ARG A 199 -5.98 29.29 -13.68
N ILE A 200 -6.17 29.77 -12.45
CA ILE A 200 -5.21 29.55 -11.37
C ILE A 200 -5.21 28.06 -10.99
N ALA A 201 -6.37 27.39 -11.00
CA ALA A 201 -6.43 25.95 -10.82
C ALA A 201 -5.73 25.19 -11.96
N ASN A 202 -5.90 25.60 -13.22
CA ASN A 202 -5.20 24.98 -14.35
C ASN A 202 -3.68 25.21 -14.30
N LEU A 203 -3.22 26.39 -13.85
CA LEU A 203 -1.80 26.69 -13.64
C LEU A 203 -1.23 25.86 -12.50
N LEU A 204 -1.91 25.79 -11.34
CA LEU A 204 -1.50 24.95 -10.22
C LEU A 204 -1.43 23.47 -10.63
N TYR A 205 -2.38 23.02 -11.44
CA TYR A 205 -2.39 21.67 -12.00
C TYR A 205 -1.25 21.44 -13.02
N ALA A 206 -0.87 22.44 -13.81
CA ALA A 206 0.29 22.35 -14.69
C ALA A 206 1.61 22.32 -13.90
N ILE A 207 1.71 23.11 -12.83
CA ILE A 207 2.87 23.11 -11.91
C ILE A 207 2.96 21.79 -11.15
N SER A 208 1.83 21.20 -10.72
CA SER A 208 1.86 19.91 -10.01
C SER A 208 2.35 18.76 -10.87
N LYS A 209 2.22 18.85 -12.21
CA LYS A 209 2.79 17.91 -13.17
C LYS A 209 4.31 18.04 -13.38
N LEU A 210 4.94 19.10 -12.87
CA LEU A 210 6.40 19.26 -12.90
C LEU A 210 7.10 18.54 -11.72
N ARG A 211 6.32 17.88 -10.87
CA ARG A 211 6.78 17.02 -9.78
C ARG A 211 6.78 15.57 -10.23
#